data_AF-G5Q9K1-F1
#
_entry.id   AF-G5Q9K1-F1
#
_cell.length_a   1.000
_cell.length_b   1.000
_cell.length_c   1.000
_cell.angle_alpha   90.00
_cell.angle_beta   90.00
_cell.angle_gamma   90.00
#
_symmetry.space_group_name_H-M   'P 1'
#
loop_
_entity.id
_entity.type
_entity.pdbx_description
1 polymer ?
#
loop_
_entity_poly.entity_id
_entity_poly.type
_entity_poly.pdbx_seq_one_letter_code
_entity_poly.pdbx_strand_id
1 'polypeptide(L)' 'MGDELLNREWFRSRTEAKVLIERWRQFYNEQRPHSAHAYKPPATIRRNWIQSDSIPSELTA' A
#
# COMPACT_ATOMS: atom_id res chain seq x y z
N MET A 1 20.79 34.22 -3.14
CA MET A 1 21.57 32.98 -3.15
C MET A 1 20.64 31.91 -2.58
N GLY A 2 19.78 31.24 -3.32
CA GLY A 2 19.93 30.65 -4.65
C GLY A 2 19.41 29.22 -4.50
N ASP A 3 18.10 29.08 -4.51
CA ASP A 3 17.24 27.98 -4.99
C ASP A 3 17.74 26.52 -5.06
N GLU A 4 18.62 26.05 -4.17
CA GLU A 4 19.05 24.64 -4.14
C GLU A 4 18.02 23.70 -3.46
N LEU A 5 16.83 24.20 -3.14
CA LEU A 5 15.73 23.45 -2.54
C LEU A 5 14.80 22.88 -3.63
N LEU A 6 15.28 21.90 -4.40
CA LEU A 6 14.55 20.86 -5.17
C LEU A 6 15.34 20.50 -6.44
N ASN A 7 16.49 19.86 -6.28
CA ASN A 7 17.21 19.23 -7.38
C ASN A 7 16.49 17.90 -7.73
N ARG A 8 15.47 17.91 -8.59
CA ARG A 8 15.49 17.76 -10.07
C ARG A 8 15.28 16.33 -10.57
N GLU A 9 14.22 15.69 -10.09
CA GLU A 9 13.34 14.90 -10.96
C GLU A 9 11.90 15.26 -10.60
N TRP A 10 11.50 16.47 -10.99
CA TRP A 10 10.16 16.96 -10.77
C TRP A 10 9.25 16.12 -11.67
N PHE A 11 8.37 15.33 -11.06
CA PHE A 11 7.31 14.62 -11.79
C PHE A 11 6.76 15.56 -12.87
N ARG A 12 6.75 15.12 -14.13
CA ARG A 12 6.45 16.00 -15.28
C ARG A 12 5.06 16.65 -15.17
N SER A 13 4.19 16.06 -14.33
CA SER A 13 2.91 16.61 -13.89
C SER A 13 2.48 15.97 -12.57
N ARG A 14 1.59 16.63 -11.81
CA ARG A 14 0.88 16.05 -10.66
C ARG A 14 0.21 14.72 -11.00
N THR A 15 -0.21 14.54 -12.25
CA THR A 15 -0.81 13.30 -12.74
C THR A 15 0.22 12.16 -12.77
N GLU A 16 1.44 12.43 -13.23
CA GLU A 16 2.52 11.44 -13.26
C GLU A 16 2.94 11.02 -11.85
N ALA A 17 3.04 11.98 -10.94
CA ALA A 17 3.29 11.73 -9.52
C ALA A 17 2.23 10.79 -8.92
N LYS A 18 0.94 11.07 -9.17
CA LYS A 18 -0.16 10.22 -8.70
C LYS A 18 -0.06 8.80 -9.25
N VAL A 19 0.21 8.65 -10.55
CA VAL A 19 0.33 7.33 -11.18
C VAL A 19 1.50 6.55 -10.59
N LEU A 20 2.66 7.19 -10.41
CA LEU A 20 3.84 6.53 -9.84
C LEU A 20 3.62 6.15 -8.38
N ILE A 21 3.02 7.02 -7.57
CA ILE A 21 2.69 6.73 -6.16
C ILE A 21 1.69 5.57 -6.07
N GLU A 22 0.64 5.58 -6.88
CA GLU A 22 -0.35 4.50 -6.88
C GLU A 22 0.24 3.16 -7.33
N ARG A 23 1.09 3.18 -8.36
CA ARG A 23 1.82 1.99 -8.81
C ARG A 23 2.76 1.45 -7.73
N TRP A 24 3.49 2.33 -7.06
CA TRP A 24 4.34 1.96 -5.93
C TRP A 24 3.54 1.41 -4.76
N ARG A 25 2.38 2.00 -4.45
CA ARG A 25 1.49 1.56 -3.38
C ARG A 25 0.97 0.15 -3.64
N GLN A 26 0.54 -0.15 -4.86
CA GLN A 26 0.10 -1.50 -5.25
C GLN A 26 1.24 -2.52 -5.12
N PHE A 27 2.40 -2.21 -5.71
CA PHE A 27 3.57 -3.08 -5.61
C PHE A 27 3.96 -3.38 -4.16
N TYR A 28 4.01 -2.35 -3.32
CA TYR A 28 4.33 -2.50 -1.91
C TYR A 28 3.31 -3.38 -1.18
N ASN A 29 2.02 -3.14 -1.38
CA ASN A 29 0.97 -3.89 -0.70
C ASN A 29 0.89 -5.36 -1.12
N GLU A 30 1.26 -5.68 -2.37
CA GLU A 30 1.12 -7.03 -2.93
C GLU A 30 2.40 -7.86 -2.88
N GLN A 31 3.57 -7.23 -3.02
CA GLN A 31 4.81 -7.98 -3.30
C GLN A 31 5.87 -7.84 -2.22
N ARG A 32 5.77 -6.89 -1.28
CA ARG A 32 6.79 -6.76 -0.22
C ARG A 32 6.60 -7.80 0.88
N PRO A 33 7.51 -8.76 1.04
CA PRO A 33 7.54 -9.59 2.24
C PRO A 33 8.11 -8.75 3.39
N HIS A 34 7.32 -8.59 4.46
CA HIS A 34 7.78 -7.93 5.67
C HIS A 34 8.00 -8.97 6.78
N SER A 35 9.18 -8.96 7.41
CA SER A 35 9.51 -9.85 8.52
C SER A 35 8.53 -9.71 9.69
N ALA A 36 8.03 -8.50 9.96
CA ALA A 36 6.99 -8.23 10.95
C ALA A 36 5.64 -8.93 10.67
N HIS A 37 5.39 -9.30 9.41
CA HIS A 37 4.19 -10.01 8.98
C HIS A 37 4.49 -11.46 8.55
N ALA A 38 5.51 -12.08 9.16
CA ALA A 38 5.96 -13.43 8.83
C ALA A 38 6.29 -13.60 7.33
N TYR A 39 6.91 -12.58 6.73
CA TYR A 39 7.24 -12.50 5.30
C TYR A 39 6.02 -12.49 4.36
N LYS A 40 4.82 -12.19 4.88
CA LYS A 40 3.62 -12.07 4.05
C LYS A 40 3.42 -10.63 3.58
N PRO A 41 2.91 -10.43 2.36
CA PRO A 41 2.51 -9.11 1.89
C PRO A 41 1.37 -8.50 2.73
N PRO A 42 1.35 -7.17 2.91
CA PRO A 42 0.29 -6.48 3.65
C PRO A 42 -1.13 -6.79 3.15
N ALA A 43 -1.31 -7.00 1.84
CA ALA A 43 -2.61 -7.38 1.27
C ALA A 43 -3.12 -8.73 1.81
N THR A 44 -2.23 -9.68 2.08
CA THR A 44 -2.60 -10.99 2.66
C THR A 44 -3.08 -10.84 4.09
N ILE A 45 -2.38 -10.00 4.87
CA ILE A 45 -2.81 -9.67 6.23
C ILE A 45 -4.21 -9.05 6.17
N ARG A 46 -4.41 -8.01 5.35
CA ARG A 46 -5.71 -7.35 5.19
C ARG A 46 -6.85 -8.32 4.81
N ARG A 47 -6.61 -9.28 3.91
CA ARG A 47 -7.61 -10.31 3.56
C ARG A 47 -7.97 -11.20 4.75
N ASN A 48 -6.98 -11.63 5.53
CA ASN A 48 -7.23 -12.45 6.72
C ASN A 48 -8.07 -11.71 7.77
N TRP A 49 -7.85 -10.41 7.96
CA TRP A 49 -8.67 -9.59 8.86
C TRP A 49 -10.13 -9.52 8.41
N ILE A 50 -10.40 -9.37 7.11
CA ILE A 50 -11.78 -9.35 6.58
C ILE A 50 -12.48 -10.72 6.78
N GLN A 51 -11.74 -11.81 6.68
CA GLN A 51 -12.28 -13.15 6.91
C GLN A 51 -12.59 -13.40 8.39
N SER A 52 -11.75 -12.94 9.32
CA SER A 52 -12.02 -13.07 10.75
C SER A 52 -13.17 -12.18 11.22
N ASP A 53 -13.39 -11.05 10.55
CA ASP A 53 -14.49 -10.11 10.85
C ASP A 53 -15.82 -10.53 10.21
N SER A 54 -15.83 -11.55 9.33
CA SER A 54 -17.05 -12.27 8.97
C SER A 54 -17.51 -13.07 10.19
N ILE A 55 -18.25 -12.40 11.06
CA ILE A 55 -19.10 -13.03 12.07
C ILE A 55 -19.90 -14.12 11.34
N PRO A 56 -19.77 -15.41 11.70
CA PRO A 56 -20.62 -16.42 11.11
C PRO A 56 -22.07 -16.05 11.40
N SER A 57 -22.88 -15.94 10.34
CA SER A 57 -24.33 -15.68 10.42
C SER A 57 -25.10 -16.76 11.19
N GLU A 58 -24.42 -17.82 11.63
CA GLU A 58 -24.88 -18.87 12.55
C GLU A 58 -25.15 -18.36 13.99
N LEU A 59 -24.87 -17.09 14.31
CA LEU A 59 -25.09 -16.49 15.63
C LEU A 59 -26.32 -15.57 15.73
N THR A 60 -27.17 -15.48 14.70
CA THR A 60 -28.44 -14.72 14.76
C THR A 60 -29.65 -15.64 14.95
N ALA A 61 -29.65 -16.38 16.07
CA ALA A 61 -30.81 -17.14 16.56
C ALA A 61 -31.76 -16.26 17.36
#